data_AF-A0A381ZCT4-F1
#
_entry.id   AF-A0A381ZCT4-F1
#
_cell.length_a   1.000
_cell.length_b   1.000
_cell.length_c   1.000
_cell.angle_alpha   90.00
_cell.angle_beta   90.00
_cell.angle_gamma   90.00
#
_symmetry.space_group_name_H-M   'P 1'
#
loop_
_entity.id
_entity.type
_entity.pdbx_description
1 polymer ?
#
loop_
_entity_poly.entity_id
_entity_poly.type
_entity_poly.pdbx_seq_one_letter_code
_entity_poly.pdbx_strand_id
1 'polypeptide(L)'
;MSKDSRKSTEWFDAQLRKAKDDFTELARGRPDLRSRELEKGPIERESKPFEPPVKTDTTQARETIPATPSRAEEARHQPSTTARESQGTRESKRSIAAERSQASRSRATGQSGYRLGADVGGTFTDILLIEEASGRSFTAKVPSTPQDSSIGVLNGIERVCDQAGVSLADISHVMHGTTVATNTVLTASGARVGLVTTKGYKQVLQIARSYVPGGLGGWVIFNKSEPLAPLELTIEADERIGAKGEIVQPLDEEALKQSLTALSQRGIEALTVSLMNAYANGAHEERVRQIADGIFPGIPISISSEVVPEMYEYERTETTVVNSYIRPVVSTYIENLEAELNRRMSGMQLHILRSDGGLASAQAAKEAPVNLLMSGPAGGVSGAVWMARQAGY
;
A
#
# COMPACT_ATOMS: atom_id res chain seq x y z
N MET A 1 -0.20 27.28 43.64
CA MET A 1 -0.96 28.24 42.78
C MET A 1 -0.99 27.62 41.39
N SER A 2 -2.08 27.52 40.63
CA SER A 2 -3.32 28.31 40.60
C SER A 2 -4.53 27.45 40.19
N LYS A 3 -5.71 27.90 40.57
CA LYS A 3 -7.04 27.27 40.53
C LYS A 3 -7.68 27.12 39.13
N ASP A 4 -6.92 27.09 38.03
CA ASP A 4 -7.50 27.23 36.67
C ASP A 4 -7.74 25.93 35.87
N SER A 5 -7.30 24.76 36.32
CA SER A 5 -7.51 23.52 35.55
C SER A 5 -8.95 22.98 35.59
N ARG A 6 -9.81 23.46 36.50
CA ARG A 6 -11.21 22.99 36.60
C ARG A 6 -12.20 23.74 35.69
N LYS A 7 -11.87 24.97 35.25
CA LYS A 7 -12.74 25.73 34.32
C LYS A 7 -12.62 25.24 32.87
N SER A 8 -11.47 24.64 32.52
CA SER A 8 -11.20 24.09 31.19
C SER A 8 -12.06 22.88 30.86
N THR A 9 -12.41 22.05 31.85
CA THR A 9 -13.19 20.83 31.65
C THR A 9 -14.70 21.11 31.59
N GLU A 10 -15.20 22.06 32.38
CA GLU A 10 -16.63 22.41 32.39
C GLU A 10 -17.10 23.01 31.06
N TRP A 11 -16.27 23.82 30.40
CA TRP A 11 -16.57 24.36 29.07
C TRP A 11 -16.61 23.27 28.00
N PHE A 12 -15.66 22.33 28.04
CA PHE A 12 -15.57 21.23 27.08
C PHE A 12 -16.74 20.24 27.25
N ASP A 13 -17.09 19.92 28.49
CA ASP A 13 -18.25 19.06 28.81
C ASP A 13 -19.59 19.71 28.41
N ALA A 14 -19.69 21.05 28.49
CA ALA A 14 -20.87 21.78 28.02
C ALA A 14 -21.00 21.74 26.49
N GLN A 15 -19.89 21.82 25.74
CA GLN A 15 -19.90 21.68 24.28
C GLN A 15 -20.27 20.26 23.85
N LEU A 16 -19.78 19.23 24.56
CA LEU A 16 -20.13 17.84 24.30
C LEU A 16 -21.60 17.53 24.58
N ARG A 17 -22.19 18.09 25.65
CA ARG A 17 -23.63 17.96 25.90
C ARG A 17 -24.46 18.63 24.83
N LYS A 18 -24.11 19.87 24.46
CA LYS A 18 -24.80 20.61 23.40
C LYS A 18 -24.75 19.88 22.06
N ALA A 19 -23.58 19.38 21.66
CA ALA A 19 -23.43 18.60 20.43
C ALA A 19 -24.27 17.31 20.46
N LYS A 20 -24.38 16.65 21.62
CA LYS A 20 -25.20 15.45 21.79
C LYS A 20 -26.70 15.76 21.72
N ASP A 21 -27.14 16.89 22.27
CA ASP A 21 -28.53 17.34 22.23
C ASP A 21 -28.92 17.76 20.79
N ASP A 22 -28.06 18.49 20.09
CA ASP A 22 -28.24 18.88 18.69
C ASP A 22 -28.34 17.64 17.78
N PHE A 23 -27.52 16.60 18.03
CA PHE A 23 -27.58 15.34 17.30
C PHE A 23 -28.85 14.52 17.60
N THR A 24 -29.34 14.60 18.84
CA THR A 24 -30.56 13.91 19.26
C THR A 24 -31.81 14.60 18.71
N GLU A 25 -31.79 15.92 18.55
CA GLU A 25 -32.85 16.66 17.85
C GLU A 25 -32.86 16.38 16.34
N LEU A 26 -31.69 16.25 15.70
CA LEU A 26 -31.58 15.83 14.30
C LEU A 26 -32.08 14.40 14.05
N ALA A 27 -31.90 13.50 15.01
CA ALA A 27 -32.36 12.11 14.91
C ALA A 27 -33.87 11.95 15.15
N ARG A 28 -34.53 12.89 15.84
CA ARG A 28 -35.99 12.94 15.99
C ARG A 28 -36.58 13.79 14.86
N GLY A 29 -36.62 13.22 13.67
CA GLY A 29 -37.04 13.89 12.43
C GLY A 29 -38.30 14.75 12.60
N ARG A 30 -38.24 16.00 12.12
CA ARG A 30 -39.43 16.83 11.89
C ARG A 30 -39.83 16.83 10.42
N PRO A 31 -41.14 16.83 10.14
CA PRO A 31 -41.67 16.88 8.79
C PRO A 31 -41.59 18.30 8.20
N ASP A 32 -41.36 18.32 6.88
CA ASP A 32 -41.73 19.36 5.92
C ASP A 32 -41.06 20.76 6.02
N LEU A 33 -40.01 20.96 5.21
CA LEU A 33 -39.39 22.26 4.92
C LEU A 33 -39.65 22.67 3.46
N ARG A 34 -40.93 22.81 3.07
CA ARG A 34 -41.33 23.42 1.79
C ARG A 34 -42.03 24.78 1.90
N SER A 35 -42.05 25.41 3.07
CA SER A 35 -42.88 26.63 3.29
C SER A 35 -42.17 27.81 3.96
N ARG A 36 -40.83 27.91 3.92
CA ARG A 36 -40.10 29.06 4.48
C ARG A 36 -39.13 29.77 3.54
N GLU A 37 -39.33 29.63 2.23
CA GLU A 37 -38.54 30.33 1.19
C GLU A 37 -39.25 31.55 0.59
N LEU A 38 -40.12 32.22 1.37
CA LEU A 38 -40.84 33.42 0.94
C LEU A 38 -40.77 34.51 2.00
N GLU A 39 -39.56 34.93 2.41
CA GLU A 39 -39.42 36.18 3.19
C GLU A 39 -37.97 36.68 3.31
N LYS A 40 -37.23 36.83 2.21
CA LYS A 40 -36.06 37.74 2.17
C LYS A 40 -35.96 38.40 0.79
N GLY A 41 -36.11 39.72 0.77
CA GLY A 41 -35.95 40.56 -0.44
C GLY A 41 -34.52 40.50 -1.00
N PRO A 42 -34.30 41.02 -2.23
CA PRO A 42 -33.03 40.88 -2.93
C PRO A 42 -31.93 41.68 -2.24
N ILE A 43 -30.81 41.02 -1.96
CA ILE A 43 -29.57 41.67 -1.54
C ILE A 43 -28.84 42.09 -2.81
N GLU A 44 -28.87 43.38 -3.13
CA GLU A 44 -27.98 43.95 -4.15
C GLU A 44 -26.53 43.84 -3.65
N ARG A 45 -25.70 43.09 -4.39
CA ARG A 45 -24.24 43.12 -4.25
C ARG A 45 -23.68 44.04 -5.33
N GLU A 46 -23.22 45.22 -4.94
CA GLU A 46 -22.33 46.01 -5.79
C GLU A 46 -21.03 45.22 -6.02
N SER A 47 -20.73 44.94 -7.28
CA SER A 47 -19.46 44.36 -7.70
C SER A 47 -18.49 45.50 -8.04
N LYS A 48 -17.46 45.68 -7.21
CA LYS A 48 -16.29 46.49 -7.59
C LYS A 48 -15.33 45.63 -8.43
N PRO A 49 -14.81 46.13 -9.56
CA PRO A 49 -13.79 45.42 -10.32
C PRO A 49 -12.50 45.24 -9.49
N PHE A 50 -11.86 44.08 -9.65
CA PHE A 50 -10.56 43.78 -9.06
C PHE A 50 -9.46 44.54 -9.81
N GLU A 51 -8.75 45.45 -9.12
CA GLU A 51 -7.51 46.06 -9.61
C GLU A 51 -6.30 45.24 -9.12
N PRO A 52 -5.40 44.78 -10.01
CA PRO A 52 -4.19 44.08 -9.59
C PRO A 52 -3.17 45.06 -9.00
N PRO A 53 -2.35 44.65 -8.02
CA PRO A 53 -1.35 45.52 -7.42
C PRO A 53 -0.26 45.92 -8.43
N VAL A 54 0.15 47.19 -8.38
CA VAL A 54 1.25 47.76 -9.17
C VAL A 54 2.56 47.02 -8.84
N LYS A 55 3.24 46.51 -9.87
CA LYS A 55 4.56 45.89 -9.74
C LYS A 55 5.57 46.93 -9.25
N THR A 56 6.04 46.79 -8.02
CA THR A 56 7.26 47.47 -7.55
C THR A 56 8.47 46.78 -8.16
N ASP A 57 9.23 47.54 -8.93
CA ASP A 57 10.52 47.14 -9.48
C ASP A 57 11.51 46.90 -8.33
N THR A 58 12.02 45.67 -8.21
CA THR A 58 12.99 45.25 -7.19
C THR A 58 14.38 44.99 -7.79
N THR A 59 14.69 45.54 -8.97
CA THR A 59 15.98 45.31 -9.66
C THR A 59 17.18 46.08 -9.11
N GLN A 60 17.09 46.74 -7.95
CA GLN A 60 18.27 47.35 -7.30
C GLN A 60 18.53 46.79 -5.90
N ALA A 61 19.11 45.59 -5.86
CA ALA A 61 20.11 45.16 -4.87
C ALA A 61 20.46 43.68 -5.09
N ARG A 62 21.38 43.38 -6.00
CA ARG A 62 22.17 42.12 -6.03
C ARG A 62 23.26 42.22 -7.09
N GLU A 63 24.23 43.10 -6.85
CA GLU A 63 25.54 42.92 -7.48
C GLU A 63 26.38 41.99 -6.59
N THR A 64 27.11 41.07 -7.25
CA THR A 64 28.12 40.14 -6.72
C THR A 64 27.67 38.81 -6.10
N ILE A 65 27.32 37.84 -6.96
CA ILE A 65 27.65 36.43 -6.74
C ILE A 65 28.17 35.86 -8.08
N PRO A 66 29.40 35.32 -8.16
CA PRO A 66 29.94 34.73 -9.40
C PRO A 66 29.19 33.44 -9.79
N ALA A 67 28.91 33.29 -11.09
CA ALA A 67 28.18 32.16 -11.65
C ALA A 67 29.02 30.88 -11.72
N THR A 68 28.46 29.76 -11.25
CA THR A 68 28.95 28.40 -11.49
C THR A 68 28.49 27.93 -12.87
N PRO A 69 29.36 27.35 -13.73
CA PRO A 69 28.96 26.94 -15.07
C PRO A 69 27.98 25.77 -15.07
N SER A 70 27.01 25.82 -15.99
CA SER A 70 25.98 24.79 -16.16
C SER A 70 26.52 23.59 -16.96
N ARG A 71 25.95 22.43 -16.64
CA ARG A 71 26.35 21.09 -17.08
C ARG A 71 25.84 20.78 -18.49
N ALA A 72 26.31 21.54 -19.47
CA ALA A 72 26.02 21.31 -20.88
C ALA A 72 27.26 21.57 -21.75
N GLU A 73 28.42 20.99 -21.42
CA GLU A 73 29.61 21.06 -22.28
C GLU A 73 30.66 19.96 -22.02
N GLU A 74 30.25 18.75 -21.61
CA GLU A 74 31.14 17.58 -21.49
C GLU A 74 30.62 16.39 -22.30
N ALA A 75 30.82 16.44 -23.62
CA ALA A 75 30.77 15.26 -24.48
C ALA A 75 31.68 15.45 -25.69
N ARG A 76 32.95 15.79 -25.46
CA ARG A 76 34.04 15.63 -26.44
C ARG A 76 35.31 15.31 -25.68
N HIS A 77 35.67 14.02 -25.61
CA HIS A 77 37.03 13.52 -25.84
C HIS A 77 37.06 12.00 -25.64
N GLN A 78 37.22 11.30 -26.77
CA GLN A 78 37.73 9.93 -26.84
C GLN A 78 39.22 9.91 -26.50
N PRO A 79 39.74 8.83 -25.90
CA PRO A 79 41.12 8.42 -26.10
C PRO A 79 41.19 7.27 -27.12
N SER A 80 42.03 7.48 -28.13
CA SER A 80 42.52 6.48 -29.08
C SER A 80 43.48 5.49 -28.40
N THR A 81 43.44 4.20 -28.76
CA THR A 81 44.66 3.39 -28.93
C THR A 81 44.42 2.14 -29.79
N THR A 82 45.17 2.13 -30.90
CA THR A 82 45.87 0.99 -31.55
C THR A 82 45.12 -0.26 -32.01
N ALA A 83 45.21 -0.47 -33.33
CA ALA A 83 44.91 -1.67 -34.07
C ALA A 83 45.85 -2.84 -33.76
N ARG A 84 45.30 -4.07 -33.76
CA ARG A 84 46.04 -5.27 -34.15
C ARG A 84 45.11 -6.29 -34.83
N GLU A 85 45.71 -6.91 -35.84
CA GLU A 85 45.20 -7.71 -36.96
C GLU A 85 44.33 -8.96 -36.68
N SER A 86 43.35 -9.13 -37.57
CA SER A 86 43.06 -10.32 -38.40
C SER A 86 42.33 -11.56 -37.85
N GLN A 87 41.58 -12.15 -38.79
CA GLN A 87 40.89 -13.45 -38.84
C GLN A 87 39.54 -13.49 -38.11
N GLY A 88 38.37 -13.68 -38.74
CA GLY A 88 38.04 -14.21 -40.05
C GLY A 88 37.23 -15.49 -39.87
N THR A 89 35.90 -15.42 -39.82
CA THR A 89 35.03 -16.50 -40.33
C THR A 89 33.56 -16.06 -40.44
N ARG A 90 33.07 -16.18 -41.68
CA ARG A 90 31.70 -16.41 -42.15
C ARG A 90 30.59 -16.52 -41.10
N GLU A 91 29.54 -15.73 -41.30
CA GLU A 91 28.18 -16.22 -41.03
C GLU A 91 27.16 -15.70 -42.05
N SER A 92 26.22 -16.60 -42.35
CA SER A 92 25.39 -16.67 -43.53
C SER A 92 24.15 -15.78 -43.41
N LYS A 93 23.88 -14.96 -44.43
CA LYS A 93 22.57 -14.34 -44.65
C LYS A 93 21.50 -15.42 -44.82
N ARG A 94 20.52 -15.47 -43.90
CA ARG A 94 19.20 -16.03 -44.20
C ARG A 94 18.11 -15.11 -43.65
N SER A 95 17.17 -14.83 -44.55
CA SER A 95 15.94 -14.06 -44.38
C SER A 95 14.99 -14.73 -43.41
N ILE A 96 14.48 -14.00 -42.44
CA ILE A 96 13.37 -14.43 -41.58
C ILE A 96 12.08 -14.17 -42.36
N ALA A 97 11.56 -15.22 -42.99
CA ALA A 97 10.20 -15.28 -43.47
C ALA A 97 9.26 -15.52 -42.28
N ALA A 98 8.12 -14.84 -42.28
CA ALA A 98 7.09 -14.92 -41.25
C ALA A 98 6.51 -16.34 -41.15
N GLU A 99 6.88 -17.07 -40.10
CA GLU A 99 6.17 -18.27 -39.68
C GLU A 99 4.99 -17.87 -38.77
N ARG A 100 3.79 -17.95 -39.35
CA ARG A 100 2.54 -18.04 -38.60
C ARG A 100 2.63 -19.26 -37.70
N SER A 101 2.86 -19.07 -36.40
CA SER A 101 2.69 -20.13 -35.43
C SER A 101 1.21 -20.51 -35.38
N GLN A 102 0.95 -21.77 -35.73
CA GLN A 102 -0.35 -22.39 -35.58
C GLN A 102 -0.71 -22.37 -34.09
N ALA A 103 -1.69 -21.52 -33.76
CA ALA A 103 -2.41 -21.60 -32.51
C ALA A 103 -2.92 -23.04 -32.37
N SER A 104 -2.39 -23.73 -31.36
CA SER A 104 -2.99 -24.94 -30.81
C SER A 104 -4.44 -24.61 -30.47
N ARG A 105 -5.37 -25.12 -31.27
CA ARG A 105 -6.80 -25.05 -31.02
C ARG A 105 -7.09 -25.92 -29.80
N SER A 106 -6.92 -25.30 -28.63
CA SER A 106 -7.56 -25.75 -27.40
C SER A 106 -9.05 -25.93 -27.68
N ARG A 107 -9.60 -27.06 -27.23
CA ARG A 107 -10.97 -27.49 -27.47
C ARG A 107 -11.96 -26.37 -27.15
N ALA A 108 -12.67 -25.92 -28.18
CA ALA A 108 -13.93 -25.22 -28.03
C ALA A 108 -14.97 -26.20 -27.48
N THR A 109 -15.12 -26.25 -26.16
CA THR A 109 -16.39 -26.57 -25.52
C THR A 109 -16.97 -25.24 -25.07
N GLY A 110 -18.09 -24.83 -25.67
CA GLY A 110 -18.74 -23.56 -25.37
C GLY A 110 -19.32 -23.52 -23.95
N GLN A 111 -18.50 -23.13 -22.98
CA GLN A 111 -18.99 -22.51 -21.75
C GLN A 111 -18.62 -21.04 -21.82
N SER A 112 -19.66 -20.19 -21.86
CA SER A 112 -19.58 -18.77 -21.59
C SER A 112 -18.96 -18.55 -20.21
N GLY A 113 -17.71 -18.08 -20.18
CA GLY A 113 -17.02 -17.79 -18.94
C GLY A 113 -17.52 -16.51 -18.31
N TYR A 114 -17.68 -16.51 -16.99
CA TYR A 114 -17.94 -15.31 -16.21
C TYR A 114 -16.68 -14.85 -15.46
N ARG A 115 -16.50 -13.53 -15.40
CA ARG A 115 -15.51 -12.87 -14.54
C ARG A 115 -16.23 -12.08 -13.47
N LEU A 116 -15.71 -12.12 -12.26
CA LEU A 116 -16.29 -11.43 -11.11
C LEU A 116 -15.28 -10.47 -10.49
N GLY A 117 -15.68 -9.21 -10.30
CA GLY A 117 -14.99 -8.24 -9.46
C GLY A 117 -15.70 -8.11 -8.12
N ALA A 118 -14.94 -8.06 -7.03
CA ALA A 118 -15.44 -7.82 -5.67
C ALA A 118 -14.62 -6.71 -5.00
N ASP A 119 -15.27 -5.70 -4.45
CA ASP A 119 -14.64 -4.66 -3.64
C ASP A 119 -15.28 -4.63 -2.24
N VAL A 120 -14.46 -4.89 -1.22
CA VAL A 120 -14.89 -4.89 0.17
C VAL A 120 -14.58 -3.55 0.82
N GLY A 121 -15.64 -2.74 0.98
CA GLY A 121 -15.61 -1.52 1.78
C GLY A 121 -16.00 -1.75 3.24
N GLY A 122 -15.91 -0.69 4.05
CA GLY A 122 -16.24 -0.75 5.48
C GLY A 122 -17.74 -0.93 5.78
N THR A 123 -18.63 -0.51 4.87
CA THR A 123 -20.09 -0.60 5.06
C THR A 123 -20.74 -1.63 4.16
N PHE A 124 -20.33 -1.66 2.88
CA PHE A 124 -20.90 -2.54 1.87
C PHE A 124 -19.79 -3.24 1.10
N THR A 125 -20.13 -4.43 0.61
CA THR A 125 -19.36 -5.19 -0.37
C THR A 125 -20.06 -5.05 -1.72
N ASP A 126 -19.31 -4.60 -2.72
CA ASP A 126 -19.78 -4.35 -4.08
C ASP A 126 -19.26 -5.44 -5.01
N ILE A 127 -20.16 -6.03 -5.81
CA ILE A 127 -19.86 -7.12 -6.74
C ILE A 127 -20.26 -6.73 -8.16
N LEU A 128 -19.39 -7.05 -9.12
CA LEU A 128 -19.62 -6.90 -10.55
C LEU A 128 -19.36 -8.23 -11.25
N LEU A 129 -20.39 -8.83 -11.85
CA LEU A 129 -20.28 -10.03 -12.67
C LEU A 129 -20.35 -9.64 -14.14
N ILE A 130 -19.42 -10.14 -14.97
CA ILE A 130 -19.38 -9.87 -16.41
C ILE A 130 -19.37 -11.20 -17.17
N GLU A 131 -20.30 -11.34 -18.11
CA GLU A 131 -20.30 -12.42 -19.11
C GLU A 131 -19.32 -12.07 -20.24
N GLU A 132 -18.25 -12.87 -20.42
CA GLU A 132 -17.19 -12.54 -21.37
C GLU A 132 -17.67 -12.47 -22.82
N ALA A 133 -18.59 -13.35 -23.21
CA ALA A 133 -19.03 -13.48 -24.60
C ALA A 133 -19.90 -12.30 -25.07
N SER A 134 -20.76 -11.80 -24.18
CA SER A 134 -21.77 -10.79 -24.53
C SER A 134 -21.42 -9.39 -24.00
N GLY A 135 -20.53 -9.30 -23.00
CA GLY A 135 -20.27 -8.08 -22.24
C GLY A 135 -21.40 -7.69 -21.29
N ARG A 136 -22.44 -8.53 -21.13
CA ARG A 136 -23.51 -8.27 -20.16
C ARG A 136 -22.92 -8.27 -18.75
N SER A 137 -23.35 -7.30 -17.96
CA SER A 137 -22.91 -7.14 -16.58
C SER A 137 -24.07 -7.15 -15.59
N PHE A 138 -23.82 -7.69 -14.41
CA PHE A 138 -24.74 -7.71 -13.27
C PHE A 138 -24.03 -7.17 -12.04
N THR A 139 -24.75 -6.51 -11.16
CA THR A 139 -24.17 -5.91 -9.95
C THR A 139 -24.97 -6.30 -8.72
N ALA A 140 -24.27 -6.62 -7.64
CA ALA A 140 -24.89 -6.79 -6.32
C ALA A 140 -24.16 -5.92 -5.29
N LYS A 141 -24.92 -5.42 -4.33
CA LYS A 141 -24.41 -4.71 -3.15
C LYS A 141 -25.00 -5.36 -1.92
N VAL A 142 -24.14 -5.80 -1.01
CA VAL A 142 -24.53 -6.46 0.24
C VAL A 142 -23.84 -5.81 1.42
N PRO A 143 -24.41 -5.85 2.64
CA PRO A 143 -23.73 -5.36 3.83
C PRO A 143 -22.40 -6.09 4.03
N SER A 144 -21.34 -5.34 4.38
CA SER A 144 -20.07 -5.94 4.79
C SER A 144 -20.21 -6.64 6.14
N THR A 145 -19.37 -7.65 6.38
CA THR A 145 -19.32 -8.42 7.62
C THR A 145 -17.98 -8.16 8.31
N PRO A 146 -17.88 -7.16 9.22
CA PRO A 146 -16.59 -6.72 9.77
C PRO A 146 -15.82 -7.81 10.53
N GLN A 147 -16.52 -8.76 11.13
CA GLN A 147 -15.93 -9.86 11.87
C GLN A 147 -15.25 -10.87 10.95
N ASP A 148 -15.74 -11.01 9.72
CA ASP A 148 -15.16 -11.84 8.68
C ASP A 148 -15.64 -11.36 7.30
N SER A 149 -14.79 -10.62 6.60
CA SER A 149 -15.14 -10.02 5.31
C SER A 149 -15.35 -11.04 4.20
N SER A 150 -14.93 -12.30 4.37
CA SER A 150 -15.14 -13.35 3.36
C SER A 150 -16.63 -13.68 3.20
N ILE A 151 -17.39 -13.61 4.31
CA ILE A 151 -18.84 -13.85 4.33
C ILE A 151 -19.57 -12.82 3.45
N GLY A 152 -19.23 -11.54 3.58
CA GLY A 152 -19.80 -10.45 2.77
C GLY A 152 -19.54 -10.66 1.28
N VAL A 153 -18.32 -11.09 0.92
CA VAL A 153 -17.98 -11.43 -0.47
C VAL A 153 -18.86 -12.58 -0.98
N LEU A 154 -18.95 -13.69 -0.25
CA LEU A 154 -19.74 -14.85 -0.66
C LEU A 154 -21.24 -14.53 -0.80
N ASN A 155 -21.81 -13.80 0.15
CA ASN A 155 -23.21 -13.33 0.07
C ASN A 155 -23.46 -12.49 -1.19
N GLY A 156 -22.48 -11.65 -1.56
CA GLY A 156 -22.56 -10.84 -2.77
C GLY A 156 -22.47 -11.67 -4.04
N ILE A 157 -21.58 -12.67 -4.06
CA ILE A 157 -21.42 -13.61 -5.18
C ILE A 157 -22.71 -14.42 -5.39
N GLU A 158 -23.28 -14.98 -4.33
CA GLU A 158 -24.54 -15.73 -4.41
C GLU A 158 -25.67 -14.85 -4.93
N ARG A 159 -25.81 -13.64 -4.37
CA ARG A 159 -26.84 -12.68 -4.80
C ARG A 159 -26.73 -12.32 -6.28
N VAL A 160 -25.53 -12.08 -6.80
CA VAL A 160 -25.36 -11.70 -8.22
C VAL A 160 -25.60 -12.91 -9.14
N CYS A 161 -25.24 -14.12 -8.71
CA CYS A 161 -25.49 -15.34 -9.47
C CYS A 161 -27.00 -15.64 -9.57
N ASP A 162 -27.73 -15.51 -8.47
CA ASP A 162 -29.19 -15.66 -8.43
C ASP A 162 -29.89 -14.65 -9.37
N GLN A 163 -29.43 -13.40 -9.38
CA GLN A 163 -29.96 -12.36 -10.27
C GLN A 163 -29.67 -12.63 -11.75
N ALA A 164 -28.49 -13.19 -12.05
CA ALA A 164 -28.06 -13.47 -13.40
C ALA A 164 -28.60 -14.82 -13.92
N GLY A 165 -29.07 -15.71 -13.04
CA GLY A 165 -29.42 -17.09 -13.38
C GLY A 165 -28.20 -17.93 -13.75
N VAL A 166 -27.06 -17.65 -13.10
CA VAL A 166 -25.74 -18.23 -13.42
C VAL A 166 -25.30 -19.19 -12.32
N SER A 167 -24.68 -20.31 -12.68
CA SER A 167 -24.09 -21.22 -11.70
C SER A 167 -22.76 -20.66 -11.20
N LEU A 168 -22.48 -20.83 -9.91
CA LEU A 168 -21.16 -20.54 -9.34
C LEU A 168 -20.02 -21.25 -10.09
N ALA A 169 -20.29 -22.44 -10.64
CA ALA A 169 -19.31 -23.21 -11.41
C ALA A 169 -18.91 -22.58 -12.76
N ASP A 170 -19.69 -21.62 -13.27
CA ASP A 170 -19.40 -20.92 -14.53
C ASP A 170 -18.49 -19.70 -14.34
N ILE A 171 -18.14 -19.36 -13.09
CA ILE A 171 -17.20 -18.29 -12.74
C ILE A 171 -15.77 -18.82 -12.84
N SER A 172 -14.99 -18.26 -13.75
CA SER A 172 -13.60 -18.65 -14.00
C SER A 172 -12.58 -17.82 -13.23
N HIS A 173 -12.89 -16.55 -12.96
CA HIS A 173 -11.98 -15.60 -12.34
C HIS A 173 -12.71 -14.73 -11.32
N VAL A 174 -12.07 -14.54 -10.16
CA VAL A 174 -12.49 -13.58 -9.14
C VAL A 174 -11.36 -12.58 -8.92
N MET A 175 -11.62 -11.30 -9.22
CA MET A 175 -10.74 -10.17 -8.89
C MET A 175 -11.24 -9.51 -7.62
N HIS A 176 -10.40 -9.45 -6.60
CA HIS A 176 -10.82 -9.08 -5.25
C HIS A 176 -9.99 -7.92 -4.70
N GLY A 177 -10.66 -6.79 -4.46
CA GLY A 177 -10.15 -5.63 -3.72
C GLY A 177 -10.67 -5.65 -2.28
N THR A 178 -9.81 -5.23 -1.36
CA THR A 178 -10.14 -5.25 0.08
C THR A 178 -9.55 -4.07 0.82
N THR A 179 -10.28 -3.64 1.86
CA THR A 179 -9.83 -2.63 2.81
C THR A 179 -9.23 -3.22 4.08
N VAL A 180 -9.10 -4.56 4.18
CA VAL A 180 -8.57 -5.24 5.39
C VAL A 180 -7.19 -4.67 5.78
N ALA A 181 -6.23 -4.61 4.84
CA ALA A 181 -4.90 -4.07 5.09
C ALA A 181 -4.94 -2.62 5.61
N THR A 182 -5.68 -1.74 4.91
CA THR A 182 -5.81 -0.32 5.28
C THR A 182 -6.46 -0.16 6.66
N ASN A 183 -7.54 -0.90 6.92
CA ASN A 183 -8.26 -0.83 8.19
C ASN A 183 -7.39 -1.31 9.35
N THR A 184 -6.62 -2.39 9.17
CA THR A 184 -5.69 -2.89 10.21
C THR A 184 -4.71 -1.80 10.67
N VAL A 185 -4.17 -1.01 9.73
CA VAL A 185 -3.29 0.12 10.06
C VAL A 185 -4.06 1.23 10.77
N LEU A 186 -5.21 1.64 10.23
CA LEU A 186 -6.00 2.76 10.78
C LEU A 186 -6.54 2.49 12.18
N THR A 187 -6.92 1.24 12.48
CA THR A 187 -7.45 0.85 13.80
C THR A 187 -6.38 0.35 14.75
N ALA A 188 -5.10 0.37 14.34
CA ALA A 188 -3.98 -0.14 15.12
C ALA A 188 -4.23 -1.57 15.68
N SER A 189 -4.77 -2.45 14.84
CA SER A 189 -5.18 -3.81 15.21
C SER A 189 -4.32 -4.91 14.58
N GLY A 190 -3.13 -4.53 14.10
CA GLY A 190 -2.15 -5.46 13.53
C GLY A 190 -1.27 -6.12 14.58
N ALA A 191 -0.28 -6.86 14.08
CA ALA A 191 0.63 -7.68 14.84
C ALA A 191 1.60 -6.85 15.69
N ARG A 192 2.02 -7.39 16.83
CA ARG A 192 3.14 -6.86 17.60
C ARG A 192 4.47 -7.18 16.90
N VAL A 193 5.08 -6.18 16.28
CA VAL A 193 6.27 -6.38 15.41
C VAL A 193 7.57 -6.23 16.19
N GLY A 194 8.45 -7.23 16.08
CA GLY A 194 9.88 -7.10 16.38
C GLY A 194 10.67 -6.59 15.18
N LEU A 195 11.76 -5.86 15.42
CA LEU A 195 12.60 -5.32 14.35
C LEU A 195 14.08 -5.67 14.59
N VAL A 196 14.75 -6.16 13.56
CA VAL A 196 16.21 -6.34 13.51
C VAL A 196 16.79 -5.29 12.58
N THR A 197 17.71 -4.48 13.09
CA THR A 197 18.47 -3.51 12.28
C THR A 197 19.97 -3.75 12.40
N THR A 198 20.74 -3.14 11.50
CA THR A 198 22.19 -3.10 11.64
C THR A 198 22.60 -2.32 12.89
N LYS A 199 23.62 -2.79 13.60
CA LYS A 199 24.21 -2.08 14.74
C LYS A 199 24.49 -0.60 14.44
N GLY A 200 24.04 0.26 15.35
CA GLY A 200 24.04 1.72 15.22
C GLY A 200 22.77 2.31 14.60
N TYR A 201 21.84 1.48 14.11
CA TYR A 201 20.59 1.92 13.45
C TYR A 201 19.33 1.53 14.23
N LYS A 202 19.44 1.17 15.51
CA LYS A 202 18.30 0.80 16.36
C LYS A 202 17.16 1.82 16.37
N GLN A 203 17.49 3.12 16.33
CA GLN A 203 16.52 4.20 16.40
C GLN A 203 15.99 4.67 15.04
N VAL A 204 16.18 3.93 13.96
CA VAL A 204 15.82 4.37 12.59
C VAL A 204 14.39 4.89 12.48
N LEU A 205 13.41 4.18 13.06
CA LEU A 205 12.01 4.62 13.07
C LEU A 205 11.73 5.79 14.01
N GLN A 206 12.48 5.89 15.11
CA GLN A 206 12.34 6.96 16.10
C GLN A 206 12.92 8.29 15.59
N ILE A 207 14.01 8.24 14.82
CA ILE A 207 14.60 9.42 14.19
C ILE A 207 13.78 9.84 12.97
N ALA A 208 13.26 8.89 12.18
CA ALA A 208 12.47 9.12 10.96
C ALA A 208 13.04 10.20 10.03
N ARG A 209 14.37 10.21 9.85
CA ARG A 209 15.09 11.24 9.05
C ARG A 209 14.80 12.68 9.49
N SER A 210 14.41 12.88 10.74
CA SER A 210 13.90 14.14 11.25
C SER A 210 12.70 14.66 10.45
N TYR A 211 11.90 13.80 9.82
CA TYR A 211 10.70 14.23 9.12
C TYR A 211 9.65 14.73 10.13
N VAL A 212 9.15 15.94 9.90
CA VAL A 212 8.04 16.51 10.64
C VAL A 212 7.00 17.04 9.65
N PRO A 213 5.75 16.57 9.71
CA PRO A 213 4.70 17.04 8.82
C PRO A 213 4.30 18.49 9.12
N GLY A 214 3.94 19.24 8.08
CA GLY A 214 3.45 20.62 8.17
C GLY A 214 4.51 21.68 7.85
N GLY A 215 4.13 22.95 8.01
CA GLY A 215 5.02 24.10 7.81
C GLY A 215 6.02 24.29 8.95
N LEU A 216 6.77 25.39 8.93
CA LEU A 216 7.85 25.69 9.91
C LEU A 216 7.43 25.57 11.39
N GLY A 217 6.15 25.77 11.72
CA GLY A 217 5.62 25.63 13.09
C GLY A 217 5.35 24.19 13.56
N GLY A 218 5.35 23.20 12.67
CA GLY A 218 5.02 21.80 12.99
C GLY A 218 5.93 21.22 14.07
N TRP A 219 7.23 21.51 14.00
CA TRP A 219 8.27 21.00 14.90
C TRP A 219 8.05 21.32 16.39
N VAL A 220 7.38 22.44 16.69
CA VAL A 220 7.17 22.90 18.08
C VAL A 220 6.07 22.10 18.77
N ILE A 221 5.10 21.62 18.00
CA ILE A 221 3.87 20.99 18.51
C ILE A 221 3.71 19.54 18.07
N PHE A 222 4.60 19.03 17.23
CA PHE A 222 4.48 17.70 16.68
C PHE A 222 4.75 16.66 17.77
N ASN A 223 3.68 15.98 18.18
CA ASN A 223 3.78 14.79 18.99
C ASN A 223 3.85 13.57 18.07
N LYS A 224 5.02 12.95 18.01
CA LYS A 224 5.24 11.81 17.13
C LYS A 224 4.49 10.58 17.66
N SER A 225 3.74 9.91 16.80
CA SER A 225 3.10 8.63 17.13
C SER A 225 4.14 7.54 17.38
N GLU A 226 3.80 6.61 18.26
CA GLU A 226 4.64 5.42 18.47
C GLU A 226 4.79 4.62 17.18
N PRO A 227 6.01 4.22 16.79
CA PRO A 227 6.21 3.39 15.60
C PRO A 227 5.56 2.01 15.74
N LEU A 228 5.14 1.43 14.61
CA LEU A 228 4.54 0.09 14.54
C LEU A 228 5.48 -1.04 15.01
N ALA A 229 6.80 -0.80 14.98
CA ALA A 229 7.80 -1.60 15.68
C ALA A 229 8.38 -0.77 16.84
N PRO A 230 8.00 -1.05 18.09
CA PRO A 230 8.48 -0.34 19.27
C PRO A 230 10.01 -0.48 19.46
N LEU A 231 10.63 0.54 20.04
CA LEU A 231 12.09 0.57 20.23
C LEU A 231 12.57 -0.55 21.16
N GLU A 232 11.75 -0.92 22.16
CA GLU A 232 12.02 -1.99 23.10
C GLU A 232 11.87 -3.41 22.50
N LEU A 233 11.31 -3.52 21.29
CA LEU A 233 11.25 -4.74 20.48
C LEU A 233 12.21 -4.68 19.29
N THR A 234 13.04 -3.64 19.23
CA THR A 234 14.09 -3.49 18.21
C THR A 234 15.42 -4.00 18.75
N ILE A 235 16.04 -4.93 18.03
CA ILE A 235 17.37 -5.45 18.32
C ILE A 235 18.32 -5.12 17.18
N GLU A 236 19.62 -5.17 17.48
CA GLU A 236 20.68 -4.90 16.52
C GLU A 236 21.41 -6.20 16.19
N ALA A 237 21.68 -6.41 14.91
CA ALA A 237 22.59 -7.43 14.45
C ALA A 237 23.99 -6.80 14.25
N ASP A 238 25.04 -7.56 14.56
CA ASP A 238 26.43 -7.10 14.39
C ASP A 238 26.96 -7.57 13.04
N GLU A 239 26.73 -6.75 12.02
CA GLU A 239 27.12 -7.00 10.63
C GLU A 239 27.29 -5.69 9.86
N ARG A 240 27.92 -5.76 8.68
CA ARG A 240 27.95 -4.59 7.77
C ARG A 240 28.05 -5.00 6.30
N ILE A 241 27.12 -4.49 5.50
CA ILE A 241 27.19 -4.50 4.03
C ILE A 241 27.58 -3.10 3.54
N GLY A 242 28.57 -3.04 2.65
CA GLY A 242 29.03 -1.81 2.01
C GLY A 242 28.07 -1.34 0.92
N ALA A 243 28.29 -0.11 0.43
CA ALA A 243 27.38 0.50 -0.54
C ALA A 243 27.38 -0.19 -1.91
N LYS A 244 28.40 -1.01 -2.22
CA LYS A 244 28.46 -1.80 -3.46
C LYS A 244 28.05 -3.26 -3.24
N GLY A 245 27.48 -3.59 -2.08
CA GLY A 245 27.03 -4.94 -1.73
C GLY A 245 28.12 -5.86 -1.19
N GLU A 246 29.35 -5.37 -1.00
CA GLU A 246 30.43 -6.14 -0.39
C GLU A 246 30.18 -6.36 1.11
N ILE A 247 30.55 -7.54 1.62
CA ILE A 247 30.52 -7.81 3.06
C ILE A 247 31.72 -7.09 3.69
N VAL A 248 31.44 -6.05 4.47
CA VAL A 248 32.46 -5.28 5.22
C VAL A 248 32.73 -5.94 6.56
N GLN A 249 31.69 -6.44 7.22
CA GLN A 249 31.79 -7.21 8.44
C GLN A 249 30.79 -8.37 8.38
N PRO A 250 31.22 -9.63 8.59
CA PRO A 250 30.33 -10.77 8.58
C PRO A 250 29.32 -10.68 9.72
N LEU A 251 28.17 -11.33 9.54
CA LEU A 251 27.15 -11.44 10.57
C LEU A 251 27.64 -12.26 11.77
N ASP A 252 27.58 -11.69 12.97
CA ASP A 252 27.75 -12.44 14.21
C ASP A 252 26.47 -13.23 14.55
N GLU A 253 26.44 -14.48 14.08
CA GLU A 253 25.28 -15.35 14.25
C GLU A 253 25.02 -15.73 15.72
N GLU A 254 26.05 -15.86 16.54
CA GLU A 254 25.90 -16.29 17.93
C GLU A 254 25.33 -15.16 18.80
N ALA A 255 25.82 -13.93 18.63
CA ALA A 255 25.25 -12.76 19.28
C ALA A 255 23.79 -12.50 18.81
N LEU A 256 23.53 -12.71 17.52
CA LEU A 256 22.18 -12.60 16.97
C LEU A 256 21.22 -13.62 17.60
N LYS A 257 21.61 -14.90 17.68
CA LYS A 257 20.78 -15.97 18.30
C LYS A 257 20.41 -15.63 19.73
N GLN A 258 21.34 -15.11 20.52
CA GLN A 258 21.07 -14.68 21.90
C GLN A 258 20.04 -13.56 21.94
N SER A 259 20.18 -12.56 21.06
CA SER A 259 19.27 -11.42 20.99
C SER A 259 17.86 -11.81 20.52
N LEU A 260 17.76 -12.69 19.51
CA LEU A 260 16.50 -13.25 19.03
C LEU A 260 15.82 -14.11 20.11
N THR A 261 16.59 -14.90 20.87
CA THR A 261 16.05 -15.70 21.98
C THR A 261 15.51 -14.82 23.11
N ALA A 262 16.17 -13.70 23.42
CA ALA A 262 15.63 -12.73 24.37
C ALA A 262 14.36 -12.04 23.83
N LEU A 263 14.31 -11.76 22.53
CA LEU A 263 13.14 -11.15 21.88
C LEU A 263 11.93 -12.10 21.83
N SER A 264 12.12 -13.42 21.72
CA SER A 264 11.00 -14.39 21.73
C SER A 264 10.21 -14.40 23.04
N GLN A 265 10.85 -14.05 24.14
CA GLN A 265 10.21 -13.89 25.45
C GLN A 265 9.33 -12.62 25.55
N ARG A 266 9.35 -11.76 24.52
CA ARG A 266 8.60 -10.50 24.49
C ARG A 266 7.25 -10.64 23.79
N GLY A 267 6.90 -11.80 23.24
CA GLY A 267 5.59 -12.04 22.62
C GLY A 267 5.35 -11.21 21.36
N ILE A 268 6.34 -11.16 20.46
CA ILE A 268 6.14 -10.63 19.11
C ILE A 268 5.26 -11.59 18.30
N GLU A 269 4.53 -11.07 17.33
CA GLU A 269 3.62 -11.82 16.45
C GLU A 269 4.10 -11.79 14.99
N ALA A 270 5.06 -10.91 14.68
CA ALA A 270 5.75 -10.85 13.40
C ALA A 270 7.17 -10.28 13.61
N LEU A 271 8.12 -10.65 12.76
CA LEU A 271 9.49 -10.13 12.78
C LEU A 271 9.82 -9.42 11.47
N THR A 272 10.43 -8.25 11.58
CA THR A 272 11.00 -7.51 10.44
C THR A 272 12.51 -7.52 10.53
N VAL A 273 13.18 -7.75 9.40
CA VAL A 273 14.63 -7.58 9.26
C VAL A 273 14.87 -6.48 8.22
N SER A 274 15.56 -5.42 8.63
CA SER A 274 15.92 -4.31 7.74
C SER A 274 17.34 -3.87 8.04
N LEU A 275 18.29 -4.40 7.27
CA LEU A 275 19.71 -4.14 7.43
C LEU A 275 20.17 -3.04 6.45
N MET A 276 21.23 -2.34 6.82
CA MET A 276 21.80 -1.29 5.99
C MET A 276 22.33 -1.89 4.69
N ASN A 277 22.03 -1.24 3.56
CA ASN A 277 22.42 -1.67 2.21
C ASN A 277 21.93 -3.07 1.78
N ALA A 278 20.91 -3.64 2.44
CA ALA A 278 20.33 -4.92 2.06
C ALA A 278 19.74 -4.92 0.63
N TYR A 279 19.32 -3.77 0.10
CA TYR A 279 18.89 -3.61 -1.30
C TYR A 279 20.02 -3.94 -2.30
N ALA A 280 21.29 -3.75 -1.92
CA ALA A 280 22.44 -4.06 -2.75
C ALA A 280 22.91 -5.51 -2.58
N ASN A 281 22.81 -6.05 -1.35
CA ASN A 281 23.09 -7.44 -1.04
C ASN A 281 22.27 -7.90 0.19
N GLY A 282 21.23 -8.68 -0.06
CA GLY A 282 20.32 -9.21 0.98
C GLY A 282 20.83 -10.43 1.74
N ALA A 283 22.05 -10.91 1.49
CA ALA A 283 22.55 -12.18 2.04
C ALA A 283 22.50 -12.26 3.58
N HIS A 284 22.81 -11.16 4.28
CA HIS A 284 22.70 -11.15 5.74
C HIS A 284 21.24 -11.14 6.22
N GLU A 285 20.32 -10.47 5.53
CA GLU A 285 18.90 -10.51 5.91
C GLU A 285 18.33 -11.92 5.76
N GLU A 286 18.65 -12.57 4.64
CA GLU A 286 18.27 -13.95 4.39
C GLU A 286 18.86 -14.89 5.46
N ARG A 287 20.12 -14.66 5.87
CA ARG A 287 20.73 -15.44 6.96
C ARG A 287 20.06 -15.19 8.31
N VAL A 288 19.72 -13.94 8.62
CA VAL A 288 18.95 -13.59 9.83
C VAL A 288 17.60 -14.30 9.83
N ARG A 289 16.88 -14.30 8.69
CA ARG A 289 15.59 -14.99 8.53
C ARG A 289 15.72 -16.48 8.83
N GLN A 290 16.72 -17.16 8.26
CA GLN A 290 16.96 -18.59 8.51
C GLN A 290 17.22 -18.92 9.98
N ILE A 291 17.99 -18.06 10.68
CA ILE A 291 18.26 -18.24 12.11
C ILE A 291 16.98 -17.98 12.93
N ALA A 292 16.25 -16.93 12.59
CA ALA A 292 15.02 -16.56 13.26
C ALA A 292 13.90 -17.59 13.06
N ASP A 293 13.77 -18.22 11.88
CA ASP A 293 12.80 -19.29 11.62
C ASP A 293 12.92 -20.45 12.63
N GLY A 294 14.15 -20.78 13.05
CA GLY A 294 14.40 -21.81 14.07
C GLY A 294 14.01 -21.40 15.50
N ILE A 295 13.93 -20.09 15.78
CA ILE A 295 13.64 -19.53 17.12
C ILE A 295 12.15 -19.16 17.25
N PHE A 296 11.52 -18.74 16.15
CA PHE A 296 10.15 -18.25 16.10
C PHE A 296 9.26 -19.12 15.20
N PRO A 297 9.01 -20.39 15.56
CA PRO A 297 8.21 -21.28 14.72
C PRO A 297 6.80 -20.71 14.52
N GLY A 298 6.41 -20.52 13.25
CA GLY A 298 5.09 -20.01 12.86
C GLY A 298 4.93 -18.49 12.91
N ILE A 299 5.96 -17.73 13.31
CA ILE A 299 5.93 -16.27 13.24
C ILE A 299 6.35 -15.84 11.83
N PRO A 300 5.56 -15.03 11.11
CA PRO A 300 5.97 -14.52 9.81
C PRO A 300 7.15 -13.56 9.94
N ILE A 301 8.18 -13.82 9.13
CA ILE A 301 9.38 -12.98 9.02
C ILE A 301 9.36 -12.29 7.66
N SER A 302 9.52 -10.96 7.65
CA SER A 302 9.68 -10.17 6.42
C SER A 302 11.08 -9.57 6.38
N ILE A 303 11.77 -9.74 5.25
CA ILE A 303 13.08 -9.12 5.01
C ILE A 303 12.97 -7.98 4.01
N SER A 304 13.66 -6.88 4.29
CA SER A 304 13.48 -5.64 3.53
C SER A 304 13.97 -5.73 2.08
N SER A 305 14.97 -6.56 1.82
CA SER A 305 15.50 -6.88 0.50
C SER A 305 14.54 -7.68 -0.40
N GLU A 306 13.47 -8.26 0.15
CA GLU A 306 12.41 -8.88 -0.64
C GLU A 306 11.17 -7.99 -0.76
N VAL A 307 10.78 -7.32 0.33
CA VAL A 307 9.55 -6.50 0.36
C VAL A 307 9.71 -5.23 -0.47
N VAL A 308 10.84 -4.53 -0.31
CA VAL A 308 11.12 -3.25 -0.99
C VAL A 308 12.65 -3.09 -1.14
N PRO A 309 13.25 -3.69 -2.18
CA PRO A 309 14.70 -3.65 -2.44
C PRO A 309 15.17 -2.29 -3.00
N GLU A 310 14.80 -1.21 -2.32
CA GLU A 310 15.10 0.16 -2.71
C GLU A 310 16.10 0.82 -1.75
N MET A 311 16.83 1.81 -2.28
CA MET A 311 17.70 2.67 -1.48
C MET A 311 16.87 3.50 -0.48
N TYR A 312 17.51 3.96 0.61
CA TYR A 312 16.95 4.65 1.79
C TYR A 312 16.44 3.72 2.89
N GLU A 313 17.07 3.82 4.06
CA GLU A 313 16.86 2.91 5.19
C GLU A 313 15.56 3.16 5.95
N TYR A 314 15.11 4.41 6.08
CA TYR A 314 13.91 4.72 6.86
C TYR A 314 12.66 4.22 6.15
N GLU A 315 12.44 4.63 4.90
CA GLU A 315 11.25 4.27 4.11
C GLU A 315 11.20 2.76 3.86
N ARG A 316 12.35 2.13 3.57
CA ARG A 316 12.47 0.68 3.43
C ARG A 316 12.10 -0.05 4.72
N THR A 317 12.61 0.42 5.87
CA THR A 317 12.29 -0.17 7.18
C THR A 317 10.82 0.02 7.53
N GLU A 318 10.29 1.23 7.38
CA GLU A 318 8.89 1.55 7.68
C GLU A 318 7.94 0.68 6.84
N THR A 319 8.16 0.60 5.53
CA THR A 319 7.36 -0.21 4.61
C THR A 319 7.41 -1.70 4.98
N THR A 320 8.60 -2.23 5.29
CA THR A 320 8.76 -3.64 5.68
C THR A 320 8.12 -3.93 7.05
N VAL A 321 8.18 -2.97 7.98
CA VAL A 321 7.49 -3.07 9.28
C VAL A 321 5.98 -3.06 9.09
N VAL A 322 5.43 -2.17 8.25
CA VAL A 322 4.00 -2.16 7.92
C VAL A 322 3.59 -3.49 7.30
N ASN A 323 4.42 -4.08 6.42
CA ASN A 323 4.18 -5.41 5.87
C ASN A 323 4.02 -6.46 6.97
N SER A 324 5.00 -6.57 7.87
CA SER A 324 4.95 -7.51 8.99
C SER A 324 3.77 -7.25 9.94
N TYR A 325 3.44 -5.97 10.16
CA TYR A 325 2.34 -5.55 11.03
C TYR A 325 0.98 -6.08 10.55
N ILE A 326 0.70 -6.01 9.26
CA ILE A 326 -0.61 -6.43 8.72
C ILE A 326 -0.64 -7.89 8.27
N ARG A 327 0.52 -8.55 8.11
CA ARG A 327 0.63 -9.87 7.48
C ARG A 327 -0.19 -10.97 8.13
N PRO A 328 -0.23 -11.13 9.46
CA PRO A 328 -1.07 -12.17 10.08
C PRO A 328 -2.57 -11.99 9.77
N VAL A 329 -3.06 -10.76 9.86
CA VAL A 329 -4.49 -10.44 9.64
C VAL A 329 -4.88 -10.66 8.18
N VAL A 330 -4.08 -10.14 7.25
CA VAL A 330 -4.33 -10.27 5.82
C VAL A 330 -4.19 -11.71 5.34
N SER A 331 -3.21 -12.47 5.86
CA SER A 331 -3.01 -13.87 5.47
C SER A 331 -4.20 -14.73 5.87
N THR A 332 -4.66 -14.60 7.12
CA THR A 332 -5.85 -15.31 7.61
C THR A 332 -7.07 -14.99 6.77
N TYR A 333 -7.26 -13.72 6.41
CA TYR A 333 -8.37 -13.29 5.57
C TYR A 333 -8.34 -13.94 4.18
N ILE A 334 -7.19 -13.87 3.49
CA ILE A 334 -7.03 -14.42 2.15
C ILE A 334 -7.19 -15.94 2.17
N GLU A 335 -6.68 -16.63 3.19
CA GLU A 335 -6.82 -18.08 3.34
C GLU A 335 -8.27 -18.51 3.53
N ASN A 336 -9.01 -17.83 4.40
CA ASN A 336 -10.43 -18.10 4.60
C ASN A 336 -11.24 -17.87 3.31
N LEU A 337 -10.95 -16.76 2.62
CA LEU A 337 -11.59 -16.44 1.35
C LEU A 337 -11.28 -17.50 0.28
N GLU A 338 -9.99 -17.83 0.08
CA GLU A 338 -9.56 -18.81 -0.92
C GLU A 338 -10.16 -20.20 -0.64
N ALA A 339 -10.20 -20.63 0.63
CA ALA A 339 -10.80 -21.90 1.02
C ALA A 339 -12.30 -21.96 0.70
N GLU A 340 -13.05 -20.93 1.07
CA GLU A 340 -14.50 -20.88 0.80
C GLU A 340 -14.81 -20.78 -0.70
N LEU A 341 -14.05 -19.98 -1.45
CA LEU A 341 -14.23 -19.88 -2.90
C LEU A 341 -13.90 -21.22 -3.58
N ASN A 342 -12.81 -21.88 -3.22
CA ASN A 342 -12.44 -23.18 -3.79
C ASN A 342 -13.48 -24.28 -3.47
N ARG A 343 -14.11 -24.22 -2.30
CA ARG A 343 -15.16 -25.14 -1.91
C ARG A 343 -16.43 -25.00 -2.76
N ARG A 344 -16.77 -23.77 -3.17
CA ARG A 344 -18.03 -23.47 -3.89
C ARG A 344 -17.86 -23.34 -5.41
N MET A 345 -16.67 -22.98 -5.87
CA MET A 345 -16.33 -22.67 -7.27
C MET A 345 -15.05 -23.42 -7.66
N SER A 346 -15.20 -24.68 -8.07
CA SER A 346 -14.05 -25.52 -8.44
C SER A 346 -13.36 -25.00 -9.69
N GLY A 347 -12.04 -24.79 -9.63
CA GLY A 347 -11.22 -24.39 -10.79
C GLY A 347 -11.17 -22.87 -11.06
N MET A 348 -11.81 -22.06 -10.21
CA MET A 348 -11.74 -20.61 -10.26
C MET A 348 -10.35 -20.10 -9.84
N GLN A 349 -9.92 -19.00 -10.45
CA GLN A 349 -8.68 -18.32 -10.09
C GLN A 349 -8.96 -17.03 -9.30
N LEU A 350 -8.43 -16.95 -8.08
CA LEU A 350 -8.49 -15.77 -7.23
C LEU A 350 -7.31 -14.83 -7.52
N HIS A 351 -7.64 -13.58 -7.84
CA HIS A 351 -6.71 -12.49 -8.10
C HIS A 351 -6.95 -11.39 -7.08
N ILE A 352 -5.91 -10.94 -6.39
CA ILE A 352 -5.99 -9.88 -5.38
C ILE A 352 -5.53 -8.56 -6.00
N LEU A 353 -6.36 -7.52 -5.86
CA LEU A 353 -6.06 -6.18 -6.35
C LEU A 353 -5.00 -5.50 -5.49
N ARG A 354 -4.01 -4.89 -6.14
CA ARG A 354 -2.92 -4.15 -5.51
C ARG A 354 -3.11 -2.64 -5.57
N SER A 355 -2.32 -1.93 -4.78
CA SER A 355 -2.25 -0.47 -4.68
C SER A 355 -1.78 0.23 -5.97
N ASP A 356 -1.11 -0.50 -6.87
CA ASP A 356 -0.71 -0.02 -8.19
C ASP A 356 -1.77 -0.25 -9.29
N GLY A 357 -2.95 -0.78 -8.92
CA GLY A 357 -4.02 -1.14 -9.85
C GLY A 357 -3.80 -2.47 -10.57
N GLY A 358 -2.68 -3.15 -10.31
CA GLY A 358 -2.38 -4.49 -10.81
C GLY A 358 -3.06 -5.60 -10.00
N LEU A 359 -2.94 -6.84 -10.48
CA LEU A 359 -3.43 -8.03 -9.81
C LEU A 359 -2.26 -8.91 -9.35
N ALA A 360 -2.45 -9.58 -8.22
CA ALA A 360 -1.51 -10.55 -7.65
C ALA A 360 -2.21 -11.89 -7.36
N SER A 361 -1.43 -12.97 -7.26
CA SER A 361 -1.94 -14.22 -6.71
C SER A 361 -2.25 -14.06 -5.21
N ALA A 362 -3.11 -14.93 -4.69
CA ALA A 362 -3.36 -15.02 -3.25
C ALA A 362 -2.04 -15.18 -2.47
N GLN A 363 -1.15 -16.07 -2.93
CA GLN A 363 0.15 -16.30 -2.28
C GLN A 363 1.00 -15.03 -2.20
N ALA A 364 1.18 -14.31 -3.32
CA ALA A 364 1.97 -13.09 -3.34
C ALA A 364 1.37 -11.99 -2.44
N ALA A 365 0.04 -11.91 -2.36
CA ALA A 365 -0.66 -10.97 -1.49
C ALA A 365 -0.50 -11.31 0.01
N LYS A 366 -0.33 -12.59 0.37
CA LYS A 366 -0.02 -13.01 1.76
C LYS A 366 1.43 -12.73 2.15
N GLU A 367 2.35 -12.79 1.20
CA GLU A 367 3.79 -12.53 1.43
C GLU A 367 4.08 -11.03 1.53
N ALA A 368 3.51 -10.22 0.64
CA ALA A 368 3.70 -8.78 0.57
C ALA A 368 2.38 -7.96 0.69
N PRO A 369 1.60 -8.11 1.77
CA PRO A 369 0.32 -7.46 1.96
C PRO A 369 0.40 -5.93 2.03
N VAL A 370 1.59 -5.34 2.22
CA VAL A 370 1.79 -3.88 2.15
C VAL A 370 1.34 -3.32 0.79
N ASN A 371 1.42 -4.13 -0.27
CA ASN A 371 0.96 -3.77 -1.61
C ASN A 371 -0.58 -3.75 -1.75
N LEU A 372 -1.33 -4.09 -0.70
CA LEU A 372 -2.80 -4.04 -0.70
C LEU A 372 -3.35 -2.75 -0.07
N LEU A 373 -2.49 -1.96 0.57
CA LEU A 373 -2.87 -0.69 1.16
C LEU A 373 -3.44 0.22 0.08
N MET A 374 -4.66 0.73 0.29
CA MET A 374 -5.37 1.57 -0.67
C MET A 374 -5.65 0.91 -2.04
N SER A 375 -5.74 -0.43 -2.09
CA SER A 375 -6.06 -1.17 -3.33
C SER A 375 -7.42 -0.80 -3.95
N GLY A 376 -8.47 -0.64 -3.15
CA GLY A 376 -9.81 -0.25 -3.64
C GLY A 376 -9.80 1.04 -4.47
N PRO A 377 -9.33 2.18 -3.93
CA PRO A 377 -9.17 3.42 -4.69
C PRO A 377 -8.31 3.26 -5.96
N ALA A 378 -7.23 2.48 -5.91
CA ALA A 378 -6.39 2.20 -7.08
C ALA A 378 -7.15 1.45 -8.18
N GLY A 379 -8.01 0.50 -7.81
CA GLY A 379 -8.93 -0.17 -8.73
C GLY A 379 -9.92 0.80 -9.37
N GLY A 380 -10.47 1.72 -8.58
CA GLY A 380 -11.35 2.78 -9.09
C GLY A 380 -10.67 3.67 -10.14
N VAL A 381 -9.42 4.09 -9.88
CA VAL A 381 -8.63 4.86 -10.86
C VAL A 381 -8.35 4.02 -12.11
N SER A 382 -7.98 2.75 -11.96
CA SER A 382 -7.72 1.85 -13.09
C SER A 382 -8.95 1.68 -13.98
N GLY A 383 -10.13 1.52 -13.37
CA GLY A 383 -11.41 1.48 -14.08
C GLY A 383 -11.75 2.79 -14.79
N ALA A 384 -11.51 3.93 -14.14
CA ALA A 384 -11.73 5.25 -14.74
C ALA A 384 -10.82 5.48 -15.96
N VAL A 385 -9.55 5.11 -15.89
CA VAL A 385 -8.60 5.18 -17.01
C VAL A 385 -9.06 4.29 -18.16
N TRP A 386 -9.55 3.09 -17.86
CA TRP A 386 -10.10 2.20 -18.90
C TRP A 386 -11.30 2.83 -19.60
N MET A 387 -12.27 3.36 -18.85
CA MET A 387 -13.45 4.04 -19.39
C MET A 387 -13.08 5.26 -20.24
N ALA A 388 -12.15 6.09 -19.75
CA ALA A 388 -11.66 7.26 -20.46
C ALA A 388 -11.08 6.89 -21.83
N ARG A 389 -10.26 5.84 -21.90
CA ARG A 389 -9.71 5.32 -23.16
C ARG A 389 -10.79 4.84 -24.12
N GLN A 390 -11.83 4.15 -23.63
CA GLN A 390 -12.95 3.73 -24.48
C GLN A 390 -13.74 4.92 -25.03
N ALA A 391 -13.79 6.03 -24.28
CA ALA A 391 -14.45 7.27 -24.68
C ALA A 391 -13.54 8.21 -25.51
N GLY A 392 -12.27 7.85 -25.74
CA GLY A 392 -11.33 8.60 -26.57
C GLY A 392 -10.59 9.75 -25.87
N TYR A 393 -10.47 9.70 -24.54
CA TYR A 393 -9.71 10.67 -23.73
C TYR A 393 -8.29 10.22 -23.41
#